data_AF-A0A559K3L6-F1
#
_entry.id   AF-A0A559K3L6-F1
#
_cell.length_a   1.000
_cell.length_b   1.000
_cell.length_c   1.000
_cell.angle_alpha   90.00
_cell.angle_beta   90.00
_cell.angle_gamma   90.00
#
_symmetry.space_group_name_H-M   'P 1'
#
loop_
_entity.id
_entity.type
_entity.pdbx_description
1 polymer ?
#
loop_
_entity_poly.entity_id
_entity_poly.type
_entity_poly.pdbx_seq_one_letter_code
_entity_poly.pdbx_strand_id
1 'polypeptide(L)'
;MKKLFSEMTKQELEAEMKQLREEIAEAEFASQKAVLERKYYTAMAYTLDPADFPPGAYKVEHVQLPFVVRYLNGIMAWGTIGEDEEASYPISMITPL
;
A
#
# COMPACT_ATOMS: atom_id res chain seq x y z
N MET A 1 23.27 6.86 -1.79
CA MET A 1 21.97 6.66 -1.12
C MET A 1 20.90 6.53 -2.19
N LYS A 2 19.97 5.57 -2.04
CA LYS A 2 18.77 5.52 -2.90
C LYS A 2 17.79 6.58 -2.39
N LYS A 3 17.11 7.29 -3.30
CA LYS A 3 16.08 8.30 -2.93
C LYS A 3 14.96 7.64 -2.13
N LEU A 4 14.32 8.39 -1.23
CA LEU A 4 13.07 7.95 -0.62
C LEU A 4 11.93 8.01 -1.65
N PHE A 5 10.92 7.15 -1.52
CA PHE A 5 9.78 7.18 -2.45
C PHE A 5 9.03 8.52 -2.44
N SER A 6 9.00 9.21 -1.29
CA SER A 6 8.42 10.57 -1.17
C SER A 6 9.19 11.65 -1.95
N GLU A 7 10.42 11.36 -2.37
CA GLU A 7 11.30 12.28 -3.10
C GLU A 7 11.43 11.91 -4.59
N MET A 8 10.85 10.79 -5.00
CA MET A 8 10.88 10.32 -6.38
C MET A 8 9.85 11.07 -7.23
N THR A 9 10.24 11.39 -8.46
CA THR A 9 9.29 11.84 -9.48
C THR A 9 8.35 10.70 -9.88
N LYS A 10 7.23 11.02 -10.53
CA LYS A 10 6.30 10.01 -11.06
C LYS A 10 7.00 8.97 -11.95
N GLN A 11 7.91 9.41 -12.83
CA GLN A 11 8.66 8.51 -13.71
C GLN A 11 9.61 7.59 -12.93
N GLU A 12 10.25 8.11 -11.87
CA GLU A 12 11.11 7.30 -11.00
C GLU A 12 10.29 6.27 -10.20
N LEU A 13 9.10 6.65 -9.70
CA LEU A 13 8.18 5.72 -9.03
C LEU A 13 7.67 4.63 -9.98
N GLU A 14 7.33 4.99 -11.23
CA GLU A 14 6.92 4.02 -12.25
C GLU A 14 8.03 3.03 -12.59
N ALA A 15 9.26 3.51 -12.74
CA ALA A 15 10.43 2.65 -13.00
C ALA A 15 10.71 1.72 -11.81
N GLU A 16 10.65 2.23 -10.58
CA GLU A 16 10.83 1.45 -9.36
C GLU A 16 9.72 0.39 -9.20
N MET A 17 8.46 0.76 -9.42
CA MET A 17 7.33 -0.17 -9.37
C MET A 17 7.45 -1.28 -10.42
N LYS A 18 7.97 -0.97 -11.61
CA LYS A 18 8.24 -1.98 -12.65
C LYS A 18 9.29 -2.99 -12.19
N GLN A 19 10.41 -2.52 -11.65
CA GLN A 19 11.46 -3.39 -11.10
C GLN A 19 10.94 -4.28 -9.97
N LEU A 20 10.19 -3.70 -9.03
CA LEU A 20 9.60 -4.45 -7.93
C LEU A 20 8.63 -5.54 -8.43
N ARG A 21 7.86 -5.29 -9.49
CA ARG A 21 6.98 -6.31 -10.10
C ARG A 21 7.76 -7.47 -10.70
N GLU A 22 8.88 -7.19 -11.36
CA GLU A 22 9.77 -8.21 -11.91
C GLU A 22 10.38 -9.06 -10.77
N GLU A 23 10.89 -8.41 -9.71
CA GLU A 23 11.42 -9.09 -8.53
C GLU A 23 10.34 -9.93 -7.80
N ILE A 24 9.09 -9.46 -7.74
CA ILE A 24 7.96 -10.20 -7.15
C ILE A 24 7.67 -11.48 -7.95
N ALA A 25 7.76 -11.41 -9.28
CA ALA A 25 7.51 -12.56 -10.15
C ALA A 25 8.61 -13.62 -10.05
N GLU A 26 9.84 -13.20 -9.77
CA GLU A 26 11.01 -14.08 -9.59
C GLU A 26 11.17 -14.59 -8.15
N ALA A 27 10.42 -14.04 -7.18
CA ALA A 27 10.55 -14.42 -5.78
C ALA A 27 10.09 -15.86 -5.51
N GLU A 28 11.02 -16.71 -5.07
CA GLU A 28 10.73 -18.12 -4.75
C GLU A 28 10.08 -18.29 -3.36
N PHE A 29 10.39 -17.39 -2.42
CA PHE A 29 9.91 -17.48 -1.04
C PHE A 29 8.76 -16.52 -0.76
N ALA A 30 7.72 -17.01 -0.09
CA ALA A 30 6.57 -16.19 0.31
C ALA A 30 6.96 -14.98 1.19
N SER A 31 7.94 -15.16 2.07
CA SER A 31 8.47 -14.07 2.91
C SER A 31 9.17 -12.99 2.09
N GLN A 32 9.94 -13.37 1.07
CA GLN A 32 10.58 -12.43 0.14
C GLN A 32 9.54 -11.67 -0.67
N LYS A 33 8.56 -12.40 -1.22
CA LYS A 33 7.45 -11.82 -1.98
C LYS A 33 6.68 -10.78 -1.16
N ALA A 34 6.35 -11.09 0.09
CA ALA A 34 5.65 -10.17 0.99
C ALA A 34 6.44 -8.87 1.25
N VAL A 35 7.77 -8.95 1.38
CA VAL A 35 8.62 -7.76 1.54
C VAL A 35 8.61 -6.90 0.28
N LEU A 36 8.67 -7.52 -0.90
CA LEU A 36 8.65 -6.82 -2.18
C LEU A 36 7.29 -6.19 -2.48
N GLU A 37 6.20 -6.91 -2.21
CA GLU A 37 4.83 -6.40 -2.33
C GLU A 37 4.63 -5.19 -1.43
N ARG A 38 5.10 -5.23 -0.17
CA ARG A 38 5.03 -4.06 0.72
C ARG A 38 5.75 -2.83 0.15
N LYS A 39 6.93 -3.02 -0.46
CA LYS A 39 7.63 -1.92 -1.14
C LYS A 39 6.83 -1.40 -2.33
N TYR A 40 6.29 -2.31 -3.14
CA TYR A 40 5.49 -2.00 -4.33
C TYR A 40 4.26 -1.17 -3.96
N TYR A 41 3.47 -1.62 -2.98
CA TYR A 41 2.30 -0.88 -2.51
C TYR A 41 2.68 0.47 -1.92
N THR A 42 3.79 0.55 -1.17
CA THR A 42 4.25 1.85 -0.64
C THR A 42 4.60 2.82 -1.76
N ALA A 43 5.33 2.38 -2.80
CA ALA A 43 5.65 3.21 -3.96
C ALA A 43 4.40 3.65 -4.72
N MET A 44 3.46 2.72 -4.93
CA MET A 44 2.17 3.00 -5.58
C MET A 44 1.33 4.00 -4.79
N ALA A 45 1.40 3.99 -3.46
CA ALA A 45 0.62 4.92 -2.65
C ALA A 45 1.06 6.39 -2.84
N TYR A 46 2.32 6.64 -3.23
CA TYR A 46 2.80 7.98 -3.58
C TYR A 46 2.31 8.48 -4.95
N THR A 47 1.67 7.63 -5.75
CA THR A 47 1.08 8.02 -7.04
C THR A 47 -0.43 8.28 -6.96
N LEU A 48 -1.03 8.11 -5.78
CA LEU A 48 -2.46 8.27 -5.51
C LEU A 48 -2.74 9.57 -4.75
N ASP A 49 -3.96 10.07 -4.87
CA ASP A 49 -4.45 11.21 -4.07
C ASP A 49 -5.14 10.69 -2.80
N PRO A 50 -4.64 11.02 -1.58
CA PRO A 50 -5.32 10.67 -0.33
C PRO A 50 -6.77 11.18 -0.25
N ALA A 51 -7.12 12.25 -0.96
CA ALA A 51 -8.48 12.79 -0.98
C ALA A 51 -9.52 11.80 -1.55
N ASP A 52 -9.08 10.83 -2.37
CA ASP A 52 -9.93 9.80 -2.96
C ASP A 52 -10.29 8.67 -1.97
N PHE A 53 -9.75 8.69 -0.74
CA PHE A 53 -9.92 7.65 0.27
C PHE A 53 -10.55 8.20 1.56
N PRO A 54 -11.82 8.66 1.52
CA PRO A 54 -12.49 9.17 2.71
C PRO A 54 -12.69 8.08 3.78
N PRO A 55 -12.89 8.44 5.06
CA PRO A 55 -13.22 7.48 6.11
C PRO A 55 -14.43 6.61 5.73
N GLY A 56 -14.34 5.30 5.96
CA GLY A 56 -15.32 4.33 5.49
C GLY A 56 -14.83 2.90 5.54
N ALA A 57 -15.65 1.97 5.04
CA ALA A 57 -15.30 0.55 4.96
C ALA A 57 -14.62 0.23 3.63
N TYR A 58 -13.52 -0.51 3.69
CA TYR A 58 -12.71 -0.90 2.54
C TYR A 58 -12.38 -2.39 2.59
N LYS A 59 -12.16 -2.97 1.40
CA LYS A 59 -11.42 -4.23 1.26
C LYS A 59 -9.93 -3.91 1.26
N VAL A 60 -9.14 -4.78 1.87
CA VAL A 60 -7.69 -4.69 1.86
C VAL A 60 -7.14 -5.88 1.06
N GLU A 61 -6.18 -5.62 0.19
CA GLU A 61 -5.48 -6.67 -0.55
C GLU A 61 -4.90 -7.74 0.39
N HIS A 62 -5.13 -9.02 0.06
CA HIS A 62 -4.71 -10.20 0.83
C HIS A 62 -5.31 -10.34 2.23
N VAL A 63 -6.34 -9.57 2.57
CA VAL A 63 -6.99 -9.60 3.87
C VAL A 63 -8.49 -9.84 3.69
N GLN A 64 -9.04 -10.82 4.43
CA GLN A 64 -10.43 -11.24 4.24
C GLN A 64 -11.43 -10.38 5.03
N LEU A 65 -11.00 -9.78 6.13
CA LEU A 65 -11.85 -8.96 6.98
C LEU A 65 -11.96 -7.53 6.45
N PRO A 66 -13.13 -6.88 6.61
CA PRO A 66 -13.28 -5.48 6.24
C PRO A 66 -12.40 -4.58 7.12
N PHE A 67 -11.85 -3.54 6.50
CA PHE A 67 -11.07 -2.51 7.18
C PHE A 67 -11.85 -1.20 7.22
N VAL A 68 -12.07 -0.66 8.42
CA VAL A 68 -12.77 0.60 8.63
C VAL A 68 -11.75 1.72 8.80
N VAL A 69 -11.53 2.49 7.74
CA VAL A 69 -10.66 3.67 7.74
C VAL A 69 -11.29 4.76 8.59
N ARG A 70 -10.53 5.25 9.57
CA ARG A 70 -10.92 6.35 10.46
C ARG A 70 -10.30 7.68 10.01
N TYR A 71 -9.03 7.66 9.62
CA TYR A 71 -8.31 8.82 9.13
C TYR A 71 -7.12 8.41 8.26
N LEU A 72 -6.57 9.37 7.53
CA LEU A 72 -5.34 9.20 6.75
C LEU A 72 -4.19 9.99 7.38
N ASN A 73 -2.97 9.47 7.27
CA ASN A 73 -1.74 10.17 7.60
C ASN A 73 -0.69 9.93 6.50
N GLY A 74 -0.49 10.94 5.65
CA GLY A 74 0.29 10.80 4.42
C GLY A 74 -0.35 9.77 3.48
N ILE A 75 0.43 8.79 3.07
CA ILE A 75 0.00 7.69 2.19
C ILE A 75 -0.62 6.50 2.94
N MET A 76 -0.77 6.60 4.26
CA MET A 76 -1.25 5.51 5.11
C MET A 76 -2.69 5.78 5.57
N ALA A 77 -3.55 4.78 5.42
CA ALA A 77 -4.87 4.74 6.03
C ALA A 77 -4.80 4.06 7.40
N TRP A 78 -5.39 4.70 8.41
CA TRP A 78 -5.43 4.21 9.78
C TRP A 78 -6.86 3.91 10.18
N GLY A 79 -7.07 2.78 10.85
CA GLY A 79 -8.40 2.28 11.11
C GLY A 79 -8.42 1.02 11.96
N THR A 80 -9.52 0.28 11.87
CA THR A 80 -9.66 -1.00 12.55
C THR A 80 -10.07 -2.12 11.60
N ILE A 81 -9.68 -3.34 11.95
CA ILE A 81 -10.05 -4.58 11.26
C ILE A 81 -10.74 -5.54 12.23
N GLY A 82 -11.75 -6.27 11.76
CA GLY A 82 -12.44 -7.28 12.57
C GLY A 82 -13.07 -6.70 13.85
N GLU A 83 -12.79 -7.31 14.99
CA GLU A 83 -13.24 -6.89 16.33
C GLU A 83 -12.40 -5.71 16.89
N ASP A 84 -12.27 -4.64 16.11
CA ASP A 84 -11.58 -3.40 16.51
C ASP A 84 -10.05 -3.49 16.70
N GLU A 85 -9.37 -4.43 16.04
CA GLU A 85 -7.89 -4.45 16.02
C GLU A 85 -7.37 -3.25 15.22
N GLU A 86 -6.52 -2.41 15.83
CA GLU A 86 -5.93 -1.26 15.15
C GLU A 86 -4.98 -1.71 14.04
N ALA A 87 -5.18 -1.17 12.84
CA ALA A 87 -4.37 -1.49 11.67
C ALA A 87 -4.09 -0.25 10.83
N SER A 88 -3.02 -0.33 10.04
CA SER A 88 -2.74 0.65 9.00
C SER A 88 -2.25 -0.02 7.73
N TYR A 89 -2.71 0.49 6.60
CA TYR A 89 -2.35 0.02 5.27
C TYR A 89 -2.03 1.21 4.36
N PRO A 90 -1.10 1.08 3.41
CA PRO A 90 -0.96 2.05 2.32
C PRO A 90 -2.31 2.23 1.60
N ILE A 91 -2.65 3.46 1.21
CA ILE A 91 -3.90 3.73 0.48
C ILE A 91 -4.01 2.96 -0.84
N SER A 92 -2.88 2.51 -1.39
CA SER A 92 -2.79 1.67 -2.57
C SER A 92 -3.21 0.21 -2.36
N MET A 93 -3.41 -0.24 -1.11
CA MET A 93 -3.87 -1.58 -0.77
C MET A 93 -5.37 -1.66 -0.52
N ILE A 94 -6.08 -0.52 -0.52
CA ILE A 94 -7.48 -0.47 -0.14
C ILE A 94 -8.37 -0.13 -1.32
N THR A 95 -9.55 -0.76 -1.37
CA THR A 95 -10.60 -0.45 -2.34
C THR A 95 -11.94 -0.29 -1.61
N PRO A 96 -12.79 0.69 -1.99
CA PRO A 96 -14.09 0.87 -1.35
C PRO A 96 -14.91 -0.43 -1.38
N LEU A 97 -15.57 -0.75 -0.27
CA LEU A 97 -16.44 -1.93 -0.15
C LEU A 97 -17.72 -1.83 -0.97
#